data_AF-A0AAV1REW0-F1
#
_entry.id   AF-A0AAV1REW0-F1
#
_cell.length_a   1.000
_cell.length_b   1.000
_cell.length_c   1.000
_cell.angle_alpha   90.00
_cell.angle_beta   90.00
_cell.angle_gamma   90.00
#
_symmetry.space_group_name_H-M   'P 1'
#
loop_
_entity.id
_entity.type
_entity.pdbx_description
1 polymer ?
#
loop_
_entity_poly.entity_id
_entity_poly.type
_entity_poly.pdbx_seq_one_letter_code
_entity_poly.pdbx_strand_id
1 'polypeptide(L)'
;MGDRGYWHNLPYFSAIHPLSEATKTKAILGLSYGSDGGRYTWLLVGHLHRGLNPISIKDLNFNSEYLPYTLKAGLITGIIAMAEGIAIGRSFAIMTNEQIDGNKEMIAFGPFSKTAVNFNAGSKTAMSNIVMAVGMMLTLLFLAPLFSYTPLVALSAIIMSAMLGLINYEEIYHLYKVDKFDFLICLAALLGVAFITMDMGVMMSVALALLRALLYVARPAACKLGKIPNSILYRDTEQYAAATTIPGILALQLGSPIYYANGNYIRERILRWIRNEESTSDSKGKAVEHVLLDLTGVTSIDTTGIETLIEVRRMLEAKNIKMKIVNPRQEVLEKFMRSKFLEKIGKESVFLCVEDAVEASCELSFAKEKQGFVAEHSEAA
;
A
#
# COMPACT_ATOMS: atom_id res chain seq x y z
N MET A 1 -5.75 -36.38 -1.83
CA MET A 1 -5.04 -37.64 -1.50
C MET A 1 -3.58 -37.42 -1.81
N GLY A 2 -2.74 -37.42 -0.77
CA GLY A 2 -1.34 -37.03 -0.82
C GLY A 2 -0.94 -36.51 0.57
N ASP A 3 -0.63 -37.44 1.46
CA ASP A 3 -0.32 -37.23 2.87
C ASP A 3 0.72 -36.13 3.10
N ARG A 4 0.29 -35.04 3.74
CA ARG A 4 1.13 -34.09 4.48
C ARG A 4 0.75 -34.10 5.96
N GLY A 5 0.60 -35.31 6.51
CA GLY A 5 0.49 -35.53 7.94
C GLY A 5 1.86 -35.53 8.62
N TYR A 6 1.87 -35.12 9.90
CA TYR A 6 2.93 -35.36 10.91
C TYR A 6 3.96 -34.28 11.26
N TRP A 7 3.75 -32.99 10.95
CA TRP A 7 4.58 -31.92 11.56
C TRP A 7 3.81 -30.81 12.29
N HIS A 8 2.48 -30.86 12.36
CA HIS A 8 1.67 -29.82 13.01
C HIS A 8 1.43 -29.99 14.51
N ASN A 9 1.87 -31.09 15.14
CA ASN A 9 1.58 -31.40 16.55
C ASN A 9 2.77 -31.27 17.52
N LEU A 10 3.70 -30.33 17.29
CA LEU A 10 4.81 -30.07 18.23
C LEU A 10 4.84 -28.68 18.91
N PRO A 11 3.73 -28.08 19.39
CA PRO A 11 3.85 -26.93 20.30
C PRO A 11 4.31 -27.32 21.72
N TYR A 12 4.01 -28.54 22.18
CA TYR A 12 4.35 -28.97 23.54
C TYR A 12 5.82 -29.38 23.72
N PHE A 13 6.51 -29.74 22.64
CA PHE A 13 7.92 -30.11 22.72
C PHE A 13 8.82 -28.89 22.92
N SER A 14 8.40 -27.67 22.56
CA SER A 14 9.21 -26.45 22.65
C SER A 14 9.42 -25.93 24.08
N ALA A 15 8.48 -26.11 25.01
CA ALA A 15 8.62 -25.61 26.38
C ALA A 15 9.38 -26.60 27.31
N ILE A 16 9.31 -27.90 27.00
CA ILE A 16 10.04 -28.95 27.72
C ILE A 16 11.44 -29.14 27.11
N HIS A 17 11.66 -28.80 25.83
CA HIS A 17 12.97 -28.90 25.19
C HIS A 17 14.07 -28.18 25.98
N PRO A 18 13.97 -26.88 26.35
CA PRO A 18 15.06 -26.16 26.99
C PRO A 18 15.35 -26.67 28.40
N LEU A 19 14.33 -27.12 29.15
CA LEU A 19 14.52 -27.70 30.49
C LEU A 19 15.11 -29.11 30.41
N SER A 20 14.64 -29.95 29.47
CA SER A 20 15.20 -31.29 29.24
C SER A 20 16.62 -31.21 28.66
N GLU A 21 16.88 -30.26 27.77
CA GLU A 21 18.20 -29.93 27.22
C GLU A 21 19.10 -29.33 28.29
N ALA A 22 18.63 -28.44 29.16
CA ALA A 22 19.43 -27.92 30.28
C ALA A 22 19.79 -29.02 31.29
N THR A 23 18.87 -29.97 31.52
CA THR A 23 19.10 -31.12 32.42
C THR A 23 20.04 -32.14 31.78
N LYS A 24 19.88 -32.43 30.48
CA LYS A 24 20.83 -33.23 29.69
C LYS A 24 22.18 -32.53 29.56
N THR A 25 22.20 -31.22 29.41
CA THR A 25 23.41 -30.38 29.35
C THR A 25 24.12 -30.40 30.69
N LYS A 26 23.42 -30.37 31.83
CA LYS A 26 24.01 -30.63 33.16
C LYS A 26 24.56 -32.04 33.29
N ALA A 27 23.89 -33.06 32.75
CA ALA A 27 24.38 -34.44 32.76
C ALA A 27 25.62 -34.61 31.87
N ILE A 28 25.64 -33.99 30.68
CA ILE A 28 26.75 -33.97 29.74
C ILE A 28 27.91 -33.11 30.27
N LEU A 29 27.65 -31.98 30.90
CA LEU A 29 28.64 -31.17 31.62
C LEU A 29 29.20 -31.92 32.84
N GLY A 30 28.36 -32.65 33.57
CA GLY A 30 28.79 -33.49 34.69
C GLY A 30 29.67 -34.66 34.25
N LEU A 31 29.34 -35.31 33.12
CA LEU A 31 30.17 -36.34 32.50
C LEU A 31 31.45 -35.76 31.87
N SER A 32 31.39 -34.57 31.26
CA SER A 32 32.53 -33.93 30.61
C SER A 32 33.51 -33.29 31.59
N TYR A 33 33.04 -32.77 32.75
CA TYR A 33 33.91 -32.32 33.84
C TYR A 33 34.56 -33.48 34.59
N GLY A 34 33.91 -34.65 34.62
CA GLY A 34 34.44 -35.84 35.26
C GLY A 34 35.49 -36.61 34.43
N SER A 35 35.55 -36.41 33.11
CA SER A 35 36.32 -37.31 32.24
C SER A 35 37.54 -36.71 31.54
N ASP A 36 37.71 -35.40 31.39
CA ASP A 36 38.98 -34.87 30.85
C ASP A 36 39.13 -33.36 31.10
N GLY A 37 40.32 -32.99 31.57
CA GLY A 37 40.71 -31.61 31.82
C GLY A 37 40.63 -30.74 30.56
N GLY A 38 39.71 -29.76 30.60
CA GLY A 38 39.99 -28.39 30.16
C GLY A 38 40.08 -28.10 28.65
N ARG A 39 39.22 -28.64 27.78
CA ARG A 39 39.28 -28.29 26.34
C ARG A 39 37.99 -27.87 25.61
N TYR A 40 36.84 -27.77 26.27
CA TYR A 40 35.64 -27.16 25.66
C TYR A 40 34.99 -26.14 26.59
N THR A 41 35.48 -24.90 26.57
CA THR A 41 34.87 -23.79 27.32
C THR A 41 33.73 -23.18 26.50
N TRP A 42 32.57 -23.82 26.51
CA TRP A 42 31.36 -23.21 25.95
C TRP A 42 31.07 -21.90 26.69
N LEU A 43 30.78 -20.81 25.97
CA LEU A 43 30.31 -19.58 26.60
C LEU A 43 28.94 -19.85 27.23
N LEU A 44 28.87 -19.67 28.53
CA LEU A 44 27.66 -19.82 29.34
C LEU A 44 27.04 -18.44 29.57
N VAL A 45 25.73 -18.40 29.81
CA VAL A 45 25.01 -17.15 30.13
C VAL A 45 25.58 -16.44 31.36
N GLY A 46 26.07 -17.19 32.35
CA GLY A 46 26.68 -16.63 33.56
C GLY A 46 25.69 -16.32 34.67
N HIS A 47 26.11 -15.54 35.67
CA HIS A 47 25.34 -15.30 36.89
C HIS A 47 24.10 -14.42 36.62
N LEU A 48 22.91 -14.96 36.91
CA LEU A 48 21.66 -14.19 36.92
C LEU A 48 21.30 -13.77 38.35
N HIS A 49 20.98 -12.50 38.55
CA HIS A 49 20.45 -12.01 39.81
C HIS A 49 19.07 -12.63 40.08
N ARG A 50 18.87 -13.14 41.30
CA ARG A 50 17.59 -13.68 41.75
C ARG A 50 16.68 -12.56 42.25
N GLY A 51 15.38 -12.76 42.09
CA GLY A 51 14.36 -11.88 42.67
C GLY A 51 13.90 -10.77 41.73
N LEU A 52 13.14 -9.82 42.28
CA LEU A 52 12.59 -8.69 41.55
C LEU A 52 13.64 -7.58 41.44
N ASN A 53 13.77 -7.00 40.25
CA ASN A 53 14.65 -5.86 40.05
C ASN A 53 14.11 -4.66 40.85
N PRO A 54 14.94 -3.95 41.65
CA PRO A 54 14.49 -2.74 42.34
C PRO A 54 14.04 -1.67 41.34
N ILE A 55 13.17 -0.78 41.78
CA ILE A 55 12.63 0.31 40.95
C ILE A 55 13.75 1.31 40.63
N SER A 56 14.12 1.44 39.36
CA SER A 56 15.17 2.34 38.84
C SER A 56 14.72 3.79 38.58
N ILE A 57 13.68 4.29 39.27
CA ILE A 57 13.22 5.70 39.09
C ILE A 57 14.33 6.70 39.41
N LYS A 58 15.25 6.35 40.32
CA LYS A 58 16.38 7.20 40.71
C LYS A 58 17.48 7.30 39.63
N ASP A 59 17.47 6.40 38.64
CA ASP A 59 18.47 6.34 37.57
C ASP A 59 18.02 7.14 36.32
N LEU A 60 16.85 7.81 36.37
CA LEU A 60 16.35 8.64 35.28
C LEU A 60 17.18 9.93 35.15
N ASN A 61 17.99 9.99 34.09
CA ASN A 61 18.81 11.14 33.78
C ASN A 61 18.21 11.96 32.63
N PHE A 62 17.84 13.21 32.91
CA PHE A 62 17.28 14.15 31.92
C PHE A 62 18.31 15.16 31.38
N ASN A 63 19.60 14.80 31.42
CA ASN A 63 20.65 15.63 30.84
C ASN A 63 20.37 15.94 29.36
N SER A 64 20.52 17.21 28.99
CA SER A 64 20.25 17.71 27.63
C SER A 64 21.09 17.03 26.54
N GLU A 65 22.22 16.40 26.90
CA GLU A 65 23.09 15.69 25.99
C GLU A 65 22.48 14.37 25.49
N TYR A 66 21.81 13.61 26.36
CA TYR A 66 21.28 12.26 26.06
C TYR A 66 19.80 12.25 25.69
N LEU A 67 19.07 13.29 26.08
CA LEU A 67 17.65 13.47 25.79
C LEU A 67 17.31 13.35 24.29
N PRO A 68 18.01 14.01 23.34
CA PRO A 68 17.65 13.92 21.92
C PRO A 68 17.88 12.51 21.34
N TYR A 69 18.94 11.82 21.76
CA TYR A 69 19.22 10.45 21.30
C TYR A 69 18.16 9.47 21.82
N THR A 70 17.80 9.58 23.09
CA THR A 70 16.77 8.72 23.70
C THR A 70 15.40 8.97 23.08
N LEU A 71 15.04 10.23 22.82
CA LEU A 71 13.79 10.59 22.15
C LEU A 71 13.74 10.03 20.73
N LYS A 72 14.83 10.18 19.96
CA LYS A 72 14.94 9.63 18.60
C LYS A 72 14.80 8.10 18.61
N ALA A 73 15.52 7.42 19.50
CA ALA A 73 15.44 5.97 19.63
C ALA A 73 14.03 5.51 20.03
N GLY A 74 13.42 6.16 21.03
CA GLY A 74 12.06 5.85 21.51
C GLY A 74 10.97 6.07 20.45
N LEU A 75 11.07 7.13 19.63
CA LEU A 75 10.14 7.36 18.53
C LEU A 75 10.26 6.27 17.46
N ILE A 76 11.48 5.91 17.06
CA ILE A 76 11.71 4.89 16.03
C ILE A 76 11.24 3.52 16.54
N THR A 77 11.63 3.12 17.75
CA THR A 77 11.22 1.83 18.31
C THR A 77 9.71 1.79 18.57
N GLY A 78 9.10 2.90 19.02
CA GLY A 78 7.66 2.99 19.21
C GLY A 78 6.86 2.78 17.92
N ILE A 79 7.26 3.45 16.82
CA ILE A 79 6.61 3.29 15.51
C ILE A 79 6.76 1.85 15.00
N ILE A 80 7.96 1.27 15.08
CA ILE A 80 8.23 -0.10 14.62
C ILE A 80 7.42 -1.11 15.44
N ALA A 81 7.46 -0.99 16.77
CA ALA A 81 6.75 -1.89 17.68
C ALA A 81 5.23 -1.80 17.48
N MET A 82 4.70 -0.59 17.23
CA MET A 82 3.29 -0.38 16.92
C MET A 82 2.91 -1.01 15.56
N ALA A 83 3.73 -0.82 14.54
CA ALA A 83 3.49 -1.43 13.22
C ALA A 83 3.49 -2.96 13.31
N GLU A 84 4.44 -3.55 14.03
CA GLU A 84 4.50 -4.99 14.31
C GLU A 84 3.26 -5.47 15.07
N GLY A 85 2.88 -4.77 16.14
CA GLY A 85 1.71 -5.11 16.95
C GLY A 85 0.40 -5.12 16.15
N ILE A 86 0.16 -4.11 15.32
CA ILE A 86 -1.03 -4.04 14.46
C ILE A 86 -1.01 -5.14 13.40
N ALA A 87 0.15 -5.43 12.80
CA ALA A 87 0.28 -6.49 11.80
C ALA A 87 -0.02 -7.87 12.39
N ILE A 88 0.54 -8.18 13.56
CA ILE A 88 0.27 -9.42 14.29
C ILE A 88 -1.20 -9.49 14.71
N GLY A 89 -1.74 -8.41 15.30
CA GLY A 89 -3.14 -8.33 15.73
C GLY A 89 -4.09 -8.61 14.57
N ARG A 90 -3.92 -7.93 13.44
CA ARG A 90 -4.72 -8.17 12.22
C ARG A 90 -4.62 -9.61 11.73
N SER A 91 -3.43 -10.21 11.78
CA SER A 91 -3.24 -11.59 11.35
C SER A 91 -4.04 -12.56 12.22
N PHE A 92 -4.08 -12.35 13.54
CA PHE A 92 -4.92 -13.14 14.44
C PHE A 92 -6.41 -12.86 14.27
N ALA A 93 -6.83 -11.61 14.10
CA ALA A 93 -8.23 -11.26 13.81
C ALA A 93 -8.77 -11.98 12.58
N ILE A 94 -7.96 -12.12 11.53
CA ILE A 94 -8.35 -12.87 10.33
C ILE A 94 -8.52 -14.36 10.64
N MET A 95 -7.66 -14.94 11.49
CA MET A 95 -7.76 -16.35 11.90
C MET A 95 -8.93 -16.61 12.85
N THR A 96 -9.25 -15.68 13.75
CA THR A 96 -10.34 -15.79 14.73
C THR A 96 -11.67 -15.24 14.23
N ASN A 97 -11.67 -14.59 13.06
CA ASN A 97 -12.79 -13.84 12.52
C ASN A 97 -13.34 -12.77 13.49
N GLU A 98 -12.43 -12.10 14.21
CA GLU A 98 -12.75 -11.02 15.15
C GLU A 98 -12.46 -9.65 14.53
N GLN A 99 -13.23 -8.64 14.91
CA GLN A 99 -12.98 -7.25 14.50
C GLN A 99 -12.05 -6.58 15.50
N ILE A 100 -10.88 -6.16 15.00
CA ILE A 100 -9.92 -5.38 15.78
C ILE A 100 -10.01 -3.91 15.40
N ASP A 101 -10.11 -3.05 16.42
CA ASP A 101 -10.06 -1.60 16.29
C ASP A 101 -8.62 -1.13 16.51
N GLY A 102 -7.97 -0.67 15.43
CA GLY A 102 -6.58 -0.22 15.46
C GLY A 102 -6.32 0.93 16.44
N ASN A 103 -7.30 1.80 16.70
CA ASN A 103 -7.14 2.90 17.65
C ASN A 103 -7.11 2.38 19.09
N LYS A 104 -7.91 1.35 19.40
CA LYS A 104 -7.91 0.72 20.73
C LYS A 104 -6.63 -0.08 20.98
N GLU A 105 -6.16 -0.81 19.98
CA GLU A 105 -4.88 -1.54 20.06
C GLU A 105 -3.69 -0.58 20.23
N MET A 106 -3.75 0.60 19.62
CA MET A 106 -2.71 1.63 19.79
C MET A 106 -2.62 2.13 21.25
N ILE A 107 -3.76 2.31 21.92
CA ILE A 107 -3.80 2.75 23.33
C ILE A 107 -3.38 1.62 24.26
N ALA A 108 -3.81 0.38 23.99
CA ALA A 108 -3.60 -0.79 24.84
C ALA A 108 -2.27 -1.53 24.59
N PHE A 109 -1.34 -0.90 23.86
CA PHE A 109 -0.11 -1.53 23.34
C PHE A 109 0.66 -2.36 24.37
N GLY A 110 1.09 -3.57 23.98
CA GLY A 110 1.81 -4.52 24.83
C GLY A 110 2.62 -5.57 24.05
N PRO A 111 3.40 -6.45 24.72
CA PRO A 111 4.29 -7.40 24.06
C PRO A 111 3.54 -8.57 23.39
N PHE A 112 3.70 -8.74 22.06
CA PHE A 112 2.97 -9.71 21.24
C PHE A 112 3.73 -11.02 20.90
N SER A 113 5.03 -11.12 21.23
CA SER A 113 5.89 -12.25 20.83
C SER A 113 5.41 -13.63 21.31
N LYS A 114 4.57 -13.69 22.36
CA LYS A 114 4.05 -14.95 22.94
C LYS A 114 2.64 -15.32 22.48
N THR A 115 1.99 -14.48 21.67
CA THR A 115 0.60 -14.65 21.29
C THR A 115 0.38 -15.89 20.41
N ALA A 116 1.28 -16.20 19.49
CA ALA A 116 1.14 -17.36 18.60
C ALA A 116 1.18 -18.71 19.35
N VAL A 117 2.06 -18.83 20.35
CA VAL A 117 2.12 -20.03 21.18
C VAL A 117 0.86 -20.16 22.04
N ASN A 118 0.40 -19.05 22.62
CA ASN A 118 -0.82 -19.00 23.41
C ASN A 118 -2.07 -19.38 22.58
N PHE A 119 -2.13 -18.92 21.33
CA PHE A 119 -3.17 -19.26 20.38
C PHE A 119 -3.14 -20.76 20.02
N ASN A 120 -1.97 -21.30 19.69
CA ASN A 120 -1.84 -22.72 19.36
C ASN A 120 -2.11 -23.65 20.56
N ALA A 121 -1.89 -23.17 21.79
CA ALA A 121 -2.28 -23.86 23.02
C ALA A 121 -3.79 -23.84 23.30
N GLY A 122 -4.59 -23.20 22.44
CA GLY A 122 -6.06 -23.14 22.55
C GLY A 122 -6.59 -22.12 23.55
N SER A 123 -5.77 -21.14 23.94
CA SER A 123 -6.18 -20.11 24.89
C SER A 123 -7.16 -19.12 24.28
N LYS A 124 -8.25 -18.82 25.01
CA LYS A 124 -9.36 -17.96 24.54
C LYS A 124 -9.54 -16.68 25.36
N THR A 125 -8.81 -16.52 26.47
CA THR A 125 -9.00 -15.39 27.39
C THR A 125 -7.67 -14.75 27.78
N ALA A 126 -7.71 -13.46 28.14
CA ALA A 126 -6.55 -12.72 28.64
C ALA A 126 -6.00 -13.29 29.98
N MET A 127 -6.73 -14.18 30.66
CA MET A 127 -6.27 -14.86 31.87
C MET A 127 -4.98 -15.64 31.64
N SER A 128 -4.74 -16.12 30.41
CA SER A 128 -3.48 -16.79 30.08
C SER A 128 -2.26 -15.89 30.25
N ASN A 129 -2.37 -14.59 29.96
CA ASN A 129 -1.27 -13.64 30.16
C ASN A 129 -0.93 -13.48 31.65
N ILE A 130 -1.94 -13.55 32.53
CA ILE A 130 -1.74 -13.53 33.99
C ILE A 130 -1.03 -14.80 34.44
N VAL A 131 -1.48 -15.97 34.00
CA VAL A 131 -0.84 -17.25 34.33
C VAL A 131 0.61 -17.29 33.85
N MET A 132 0.88 -16.79 32.63
CA MET A 132 2.24 -16.66 32.11
C MET A 132 3.09 -15.71 32.94
N ALA A 133 2.56 -14.57 33.38
CA ALA A 133 3.27 -13.62 34.23
C ALA A 133 3.65 -14.25 35.59
N VAL A 134 2.72 -14.95 36.23
CA VAL A 134 2.97 -15.68 37.49
C VAL A 134 4.02 -16.78 37.28
N GLY A 135 3.90 -17.56 36.20
CA GLY A 135 4.88 -18.59 35.84
C GLY A 135 6.28 -18.02 35.63
N MET A 136 6.41 -16.89 34.92
CA MET A 136 7.68 -16.19 34.76
C MET A 136 8.24 -15.70 36.10
N MET A 137 7.39 -15.14 36.98
CA MET A 137 7.81 -14.69 38.31
C MET A 137 8.40 -15.85 39.14
N LEU A 138 7.71 -16.98 39.20
CA LEU A 138 8.20 -18.19 39.89
C LEU A 138 9.50 -18.71 39.29
N THR A 139 9.59 -18.70 37.96
CA THR A 139 10.78 -19.15 37.24
C THR A 139 11.99 -18.27 37.57
N LEU A 140 11.84 -16.94 37.60
CA LEU A 140 12.93 -16.04 37.96
C LEU A 140 13.34 -16.16 39.44
N LEU A 141 12.39 -16.46 40.33
CA LEU A 141 12.68 -16.59 41.77
C LEU A 141 13.41 -17.88 42.11
N PHE A 142 12.97 -19.01 41.53
CA PHE A 142 13.46 -20.35 41.90
C PHE A 142 14.42 -20.96 40.87
N LEU A 143 14.19 -20.74 39.57
CA LEU A 143 14.89 -21.42 38.47
C LEU A 143 15.97 -20.55 37.80
N ALA A 144 16.09 -19.26 38.11
CA ALA A 144 17.16 -18.41 37.58
C ALA A 144 18.59 -19.00 37.71
N PRO A 145 18.98 -19.67 38.82
CA PRO A 145 20.31 -20.28 38.95
C PRO A 145 20.54 -21.46 38.01
N LEU A 146 19.45 -22.12 37.57
CA LEU A 146 19.54 -23.22 36.63
C LEU A 146 19.92 -22.70 35.24
N PHE A 147 19.44 -21.52 34.86
CA PHE A 147 19.73 -20.92 33.56
C PHE A 147 21.15 -20.39 33.42
N SER A 148 21.86 -20.13 34.52
CA SER A 148 23.29 -19.76 34.48
C SER A 148 24.17 -20.80 33.79
N TYR A 149 23.72 -22.07 33.77
CA TYR A 149 24.41 -23.18 33.11
C TYR A 149 24.03 -23.36 31.64
N THR A 150 23.19 -22.48 31.07
CA THR A 150 22.75 -22.59 29.67
C THR A 150 23.87 -22.15 28.73
N PRO A 151 24.28 -22.98 27.75
CA PRO A 151 25.25 -22.57 26.74
C PRO A 151 24.65 -21.53 25.79
N LEU A 152 25.41 -20.49 25.43
CA LEU A 152 25.00 -19.50 24.43
C LEU A 152 24.70 -20.14 23.07
N VAL A 153 25.41 -21.22 22.72
CA VAL A 153 25.20 -21.96 21.46
C VAL A 153 23.78 -22.52 21.37
N ALA A 154 23.22 -23.01 22.49
CA ALA A 154 21.84 -23.50 22.52
C ALA A 154 20.83 -22.36 22.30
N LEU A 155 21.09 -21.18 22.89
CA LEU A 155 20.26 -20.00 22.69
C LEU A 155 20.32 -19.51 21.23
N SER A 156 21.51 -19.45 20.64
CA SER A 156 21.70 -19.10 19.23
C SER A 156 20.99 -20.10 18.30
N ALA A 157 21.06 -21.40 18.59
CA ALA A 157 20.37 -22.41 17.80
C ALA A 157 18.84 -22.25 17.83
N ILE A 158 18.27 -21.95 19.00
CA ILE A 158 16.82 -21.68 19.14
C ILE A 158 16.42 -20.44 18.35
N ILE A 159 17.20 -19.35 18.44
CA ILE A 159 16.93 -18.12 17.69
C ILE A 159 17.01 -18.38 16.18
N MET A 160 18.07 -19.04 15.71
CA MET A 160 18.24 -19.37 14.29
C MET A 160 17.09 -20.24 13.76
N SER A 161 16.70 -21.27 14.51
CA SER A 161 15.56 -22.12 14.15
C SER A 161 14.25 -21.34 14.07
N ALA A 162 14.02 -20.37 14.96
CA ALA A 162 12.84 -19.52 14.89
C ALA A 162 12.89 -18.60 13.67
N MET A 163 14.01 -17.92 13.43
CA MET A 163 14.18 -16.97 12.33
C MET A 163 14.03 -17.62 10.94
N LEU A 164 14.54 -18.84 10.75
CA LEU A 164 14.37 -19.57 9.49
C LEU A 164 12.89 -19.84 9.17
N GLY A 165 12.05 -20.02 10.19
CA GLY A 165 10.60 -20.20 10.02
C GLY A 165 9.86 -18.93 9.62
N LEU A 166 10.45 -17.74 9.78
CA LEU A 166 9.84 -16.46 9.39
C LEU A 166 10.10 -16.11 7.91
N ILE A 167 11.07 -16.74 7.25
CA ILE A 167 11.42 -16.39 5.86
C ILE A 167 10.45 -17.09 4.90
N ASN A 168 9.53 -16.32 4.30
CA ASN A 168 8.61 -16.81 3.29
C ASN A 168 9.14 -16.52 1.87
N TYR A 169 9.89 -17.47 1.29
CA TYR A 169 10.44 -17.33 -0.06
C TYR A 169 9.38 -17.32 -1.16
N GLU A 170 8.24 -18.01 -0.95
CA GLU A 170 7.15 -18.06 -1.94
C GLU A 170 6.51 -16.68 -2.11
N GLU A 171 6.33 -15.92 -1.02
CA GLU A 171 5.82 -14.55 -1.07
C GLU A 171 6.76 -13.61 -1.81
N ILE A 172 8.08 -13.69 -1.57
CA ILE A 172 9.06 -12.86 -2.27
C ILE A 172 9.01 -13.12 -3.79
N TYR A 173 8.92 -14.39 -4.19
CA TYR A 173 8.79 -14.76 -5.61
C TYR A 173 7.45 -14.30 -6.20
N HIS A 174 6.36 -14.43 -5.45
CA HIS A 174 5.04 -13.95 -5.85
C HIS A 174 5.03 -12.43 -6.07
N LEU A 175 5.66 -11.64 -5.17
CA LEU A 175 5.82 -10.20 -5.33
C LEU A 175 6.54 -9.87 -6.63
N TYR A 176 7.64 -10.55 -6.94
CA TYR A 176 8.39 -10.35 -8.18
C TYR A 176 7.53 -10.60 -9.44
N LYS A 177 6.65 -11.62 -9.40
CA LYS A 177 5.78 -11.97 -10.51
C LYS A 177 4.61 -11.00 -10.69
N VAL A 178 4.08 -10.46 -9.59
CA VAL A 178 2.91 -9.56 -9.61
C VAL A 178 3.32 -8.12 -9.89
N ASP A 179 4.25 -7.56 -9.12
CA ASP A 179 4.71 -6.18 -9.30
C ASP A 179 6.18 -6.01 -8.93
N LYS A 180 6.98 -5.66 -9.96
CA LYS A 180 8.42 -5.43 -9.84
C LYS A 180 8.76 -4.28 -8.89
N PHE A 181 7.90 -3.27 -8.75
CA PHE A 181 8.12 -2.17 -7.81
C PHE A 181 7.89 -2.60 -6.36
N ASP A 182 6.93 -3.49 -6.07
CA ASP A 182 6.73 -4.00 -4.71
C ASP A 182 7.89 -4.91 -4.30
N PHE A 183 8.37 -5.71 -5.26
CA PHE A 183 9.62 -6.45 -5.08
C PHE A 183 10.81 -5.53 -4.81
N LEU A 184 10.94 -4.40 -5.53
CA LEU A 184 12.02 -3.44 -5.29
C LEU A 184 11.94 -2.81 -3.88
N ILE A 185 10.74 -2.47 -3.40
CA ILE A 185 10.53 -1.95 -2.04
C ILE A 185 10.95 -3.00 -1.00
N CYS A 186 10.55 -4.26 -1.20
CA CYS A 186 10.94 -5.39 -0.35
C CYS A 186 12.46 -5.61 -0.35
N LEU A 187 13.09 -5.60 -1.52
CA LEU A 187 14.53 -5.77 -1.66
C LEU A 187 15.29 -4.61 -1.02
N ALA A 188 14.78 -3.38 -1.13
CA ALA A 188 15.35 -2.23 -0.46
C ALA A 188 15.29 -2.38 1.07
N ALA A 189 14.16 -2.82 1.63
CA ALA A 189 14.08 -3.15 3.06
C ALA A 189 15.12 -4.21 3.47
N LEU A 190 15.20 -5.32 2.72
CA LEU A 190 16.11 -6.42 3.01
C LEU A 190 17.58 -5.99 2.98
N LEU A 191 18.02 -5.38 1.88
CA LEU A 191 19.40 -4.94 1.71
C LEU A 191 19.75 -3.80 2.66
N GLY A 192 18.81 -2.87 2.91
CA GLY A 192 19.01 -1.76 3.83
C GLY A 192 19.23 -2.24 5.27
N VAL A 193 18.42 -3.16 5.75
CA VAL A 193 18.58 -3.74 7.10
C VAL A 193 19.83 -4.61 7.19
N ALA A 194 20.15 -5.39 6.14
CA ALA A 194 21.27 -6.32 6.15
C ALA A 194 22.65 -5.64 6.06
N PHE A 195 22.78 -4.55 5.29
CA PHE A 195 24.08 -3.93 4.99
C PHE A 195 24.31 -2.56 5.65
N ILE A 196 23.26 -1.85 6.07
CA ILE A 196 23.39 -0.51 6.65
C ILE A 196 23.05 -0.57 8.13
N THR A 197 21.78 -0.38 8.47
CA THR A 197 21.23 -0.41 9.82
C THR A 197 19.72 -0.63 9.74
N MET A 198 19.13 -1.18 10.81
CA MET A 198 17.69 -1.47 10.86
C MET A 198 16.82 -0.23 10.59
N ASP A 199 17.17 0.90 11.20
CA ASP A 199 16.43 2.16 11.07
C ASP A 199 16.47 2.71 9.64
N MET A 200 17.65 2.74 9.02
CA MET A 200 17.81 3.23 7.65
C MET A 200 17.16 2.31 6.62
N GLY A 201 17.22 0.99 6.81
CA GLY A 201 16.58 0.02 5.91
C GLY A 201 15.06 0.16 5.89
N VAL A 202 14.44 0.31 7.06
CA VAL A 202 13.00 0.57 7.16
C VAL A 202 12.64 1.91 6.53
N MET A 203 13.37 3.00 6.84
CA MET A 203 13.12 4.33 6.26
C MET A 203 13.19 4.32 4.73
N MET A 204 14.17 3.62 4.14
CA MET A 204 14.31 3.51 2.70
C MET A 204 13.11 2.81 2.05
N SER A 205 12.61 1.73 2.66
CA SER A 205 11.43 1.02 2.15
C SER A 205 10.15 1.86 2.20
N VAL A 206 9.93 2.59 3.32
CA VAL A 206 8.79 3.48 3.48
C VAL A 206 8.87 4.65 2.50
N ALA A 207 10.05 5.24 2.31
CA ALA A 207 10.27 6.31 1.36
C ALA A 207 9.96 5.87 -0.08
N LEU A 208 10.41 4.67 -0.50
CA LEU A 208 10.10 4.12 -1.82
C LEU A 208 8.60 3.82 -1.99
N ALA A 209 7.95 3.29 -0.96
CA ALA A 209 6.51 3.05 -0.97
C ALA A 209 5.71 4.36 -1.12
N LEU A 210 6.10 5.41 -0.38
CA LEU A 210 5.51 6.74 -0.51
C LEU A 210 5.77 7.35 -1.89
N LEU A 211 6.99 7.22 -2.42
CA LEU A 211 7.33 7.68 -3.76
C LEU A 211 6.46 6.99 -4.82
N ARG A 212 6.28 5.66 -4.71
CA ARG A 212 5.38 4.91 -5.61
C ARG A 212 3.95 5.41 -5.52
N ALA A 213 3.42 5.63 -4.31
CA ALA A 213 2.08 6.17 -4.13
C ALA A 213 1.93 7.56 -4.76
N LEU A 214 2.92 8.44 -4.58
CA LEU A 214 2.94 9.76 -5.21
C LEU A 214 3.00 9.68 -6.74
N LEU A 215 3.81 8.77 -7.30
CA LEU A 215 3.88 8.54 -8.75
C LEU A 215 2.54 8.07 -9.31
N TYR A 216 1.84 7.18 -8.60
CA TYR A 216 0.52 6.70 -8.98
C TYR A 216 -0.52 7.82 -8.99
N VAL A 217 -0.49 8.70 -7.99
CA VAL A 217 -1.37 9.89 -7.95
C VAL A 217 -1.01 10.89 -9.05
N ALA A 218 0.27 11.11 -9.31
CA ALA A 218 0.76 12.08 -10.31
C ALA A 218 0.54 11.66 -11.76
N ARG A 219 0.50 10.35 -12.04
CA ARG A 219 0.31 9.79 -13.40
C ARG A 219 -0.91 8.88 -13.45
N PRO A 220 -2.12 9.44 -13.33
CA PRO A 220 -3.32 8.64 -13.37
C PRO A 220 -3.56 8.01 -14.73
N ALA A 221 -4.19 6.83 -14.72
CA ALA A 221 -4.67 6.20 -15.94
C ALA A 221 -5.82 7.02 -16.55
N ALA A 222 -5.73 7.22 -17.85
CA ALA A 222 -6.78 7.83 -18.66
C ALA A 222 -6.80 7.11 -20.01
N CYS A 223 -8.01 6.89 -20.53
CA CYS A 223 -8.24 6.02 -21.68
C CYS A 223 -8.99 6.75 -22.78
N LYS A 224 -8.72 6.39 -24.04
CA LYS A 224 -9.48 6.85 -25.20
C LYS A 224 -10.67 5.92 -25.41
N LEU A 225 -11.88 6.48 -25.43
CA LEU A 225 -13.11 5.72 -25.60
C LEU A 225 -13.49 5.59 -27.08
N GLY A 226 -13.89 4.39 -27.49
CA GLY A 226 -14.47 4.07 -28.78
C GLY A 226 -15.81 3.37 -28.63
N LYS A 227 -16.69 3.52 -29.62
CA LYS A 227 -18.01 2.89 -29.67
C LYS A 227 -17.87 1.45 -30.13
N ILE A 228 -18.47 0.52 -29.40
CA ILE A 228 -18.58 -0.88 -29.83
C ILE A 228 -19.71 -0.99 -30.86
N PRO A 229 -19.48 -1.61 -32.03
CA PRO A 229 -20.49 -1.73 -33.08
C PRO A 229 -21.77 -2.42 -32.56
N ASN A 230 -22.92 -1.94 -33.01
CA ASN A 230 -24.25 -2.44 -32.62
C ASN A 230 -24.55 -2.36 -31.12
N SER A 231 -23.90 -1.44 -30.39
CA SER A 231 -24.21 -1.18 -28.98
C SER A 231 -24.13 0.32 -28.65
N ILE A 232 -24.66 0.68 -27.48
CA ILE A 232 -24.53 2.01 -26.86
C ILE A 232 -23.27 2.14 -25.98
N LEU A 233 -22.40 1.12 -25.97
CA LEU A 233 -21.28 1.05 -25.05
C LEU A 233 -20.03 1.70 -25.64
N TYR A 234 -19.40 2.52 -24.81
CA TYR A 234 -18.08 3.11 -25.06
C TYR A 234 -17.05 2.42 -24.18
N ARG A 235 -15.98 1.91 -24.80
CA ARG A 235 -14.89 1.20 -24.11
C ARG A 235 -13.53 1.63 -24.64
N ASP A 236 -12.50 1.32 -23.86
CA ASP A 236 -11.13 1.64 -24.21
C ASP A 236 -10.73 0.99 -25.54
N THR A 237 -10.26 1.80 -26.47
CA THR A 237 -9.78 1.37 -27.79
C THR A 237 -8.51 0.53 -27.71
N GLU A 238 -7.68 0.71 -26.67
CA GLU A 238 -6.46 -0.08 -26.50
C GLU A 238 -6.79 -1.50 -25.96
N GLN A 239 -7.82 -1.62 -25.13
CA GLN A 239 -8.25 -2.90 -24.55
C GLN A 239 -9.15 -3.70 -25.50
N TYR A 240 -10.06 -3.03 -26.22
CA TYR A 240 -11.05 -3.68 -27.08
C TYR A 240 -10.84 -3.29 -28.55
N ALA A 241 -10.24 -4.17 -29.34
CA ALA A 241 -9.97 -3.93 -30.76
C ALA A 241 -11.24 -3.68 -31.61
N ALA A 242 -12.42 -4.11 -31.14
CA ALA A 242 -13.69 -3.85 -31.80
C ALA A 242 -14.22 -2.41 -31.58
N ALA A 243 -13.65 -1.64 -30.65
CA ALA A 243 -14.10 -0.29 -30.36
C ALA A 243 -13.60 0.69 -31.43
N THR A 244 -14.55 1.31 -32.15
CA THR A 244 -14.26 2.26 -33.23
C THR A 244 -14.47 3.70 -32.77
N THR A 245 -13.57 4.59 -33.17
CA THR A 245 -13.65 6.02 -32.85
C THR A 245 -14.54 6.74 -33.85
N ILE A 246 -15.29 7.73 -33.38
CA ILE A 246 -16.20 8.50 -34.21
C ILE A 246 -15.43 9.67 -34.85
N PRO A 247 -15.44 9.84 -36.18
CA PRO A 247 -14.73 10.94 -36.83
C PRO A 247 -15.14 12.31 -36.26
N GLY A 248 -14.15 13.17 -35.99
CA GLY A 248 -14.37 14.50 -35.43
C GLY A 248 -14.65 14.57 -33.92
N ILE A 249 -14.82 13.43 -33.23
CA ILE A 249 -15.12 13.40 -31.79
C ILE A 249 -14.06 12.57 -31.04
N LEU A 250 -13.39 13.20 -30.09
CA LEU A 250 -12.45 12.56 -29.18
C LEU A 250 -13.09 12.38 -27.79
N ALA A 251 -13.48 11.15 -27.45
CA ALA A 251 -13.98 10.81 -26.13
C ALA A 251 -12.85 10.28 -25.23
N LEU A 252 -12.66 10.90 -24.07
CA LEU A 252 -11.61 10.57 -23.11
C LEU A 252 -12.22 10.28 -21.75
N GLN A 253 -11.85 9.16 -21.13
CA GLN A 253 -12.23 8.82 -19.78
C GLN A 253 -11.13 9.19 -18.80
N LEU A 254 -11.46 10.06 -17.83
CA LEU A 254 -10.58 10.40 -16.72
C LEU A 254 -10.92 9.50 -15.53
N GLY A 255 -10.02 8.55 -15.23
CA GLY A 255 -10.24 7.49 -14.24
C GLY A 255 -9.82 7.83 -12.82
N SER A 256 -9.44 9.07 -12.53
CA SER A 256 -8.81 9.44 -11.26
C SER A 256 -9.30 10.78 -10.71
N PRO A 257 -9.12 11.02 -9.40
CA PRO A 257 -9.20 12.38 -8.85
C PRO A 257 -8.31 13.35 -9.64
N ILE A 258 -8.74 14.60 -9.75
CA ILE A 258 -7.96 15.67 -10.38
C ILE A 258 -7.47 16.60 -9.29
N TYR A 259 -6.17 16.62 -9.07
CA TYR A 259 -5.50 17.42 -8.05
C TYR A 259 -4.37 18.25 -8.66
N TYR A 260 -3.84 19.20 -7.89
CA TYR A 260 -2.62 19.94 -8.24
C TYR A 260 -1.49 19.02 -8.75
N ALA A 261 -1.28 17.89 -8.09
CA ALA A 261 -0.19 16.95 -8.40
C ALA A 261 -0.27 16.33 -9.80
N ASN A 262 -1.47 16.18 -10.37
CA ASN A 262 -1.67 15.49 -11.64
C ASN A 262 -2.33 16.35 -12.73
N GLY A 263 -2.80 17.55 -12.42
CA GLY A 263 -3.46 18.45 -13.38
C GLY A 263 -2.60 18.70 -14.62
N ASN A 264 -1.32 19.02 -14.45
CA ASN A 264 -0.39 19.22 -15.58
C ASN A 264 -0.24 17.96 -16.44
N TYR A 265 -0.19 16.78 -15.83
CA TYR A 265 -0.10 15.52 -16.55
C TYR A 265 -1.35 15.26 -17.38
N ILE A 266 -2.54 15.46 -16.80
CA ILE A 266 -3.83 15.30 -17.49
C ILE A 266 -3.94 16.26 -18.66
N ARG A 267 -3.60 17.55 -18.47
CA ARG A 267 -3.60 18.56 -19.52
C ARG A 267 -2.71 18.16 -20.70
N GLU A 268 -1.45 17.80 -20.44
CA GLU A 268 -0.52 17.38 -21.48
C GLU A 268 -0.99 16.09 -22.18
N ARG A 269 -1.60 15.17 -21.43
CA ARG A 269 -2.14 13.91 -21.98
C ARG A 269 -3.31 14.18 -22.93
N ILE A 270 -4.24 15.06 -22.57
CA ILE A 270 -5.37 15.49 -23.42
C ILE A 270 -4.83 16.11 -24.72
N LEU A 271 -3.91 17.07 -24.60
CA LEU A 271 -3.31 17.75 -25.76
C LEU A 271 -2.56 16.76 -26.66
N ARG A 272 -1.86 15.79 -26.08
CA ARG A 272 -1.16 14.75 -26.85
C ARG A 272 -2.12 13.88 -27.65
N TRP A 273 -3.25 13.48 -27.10
CA TRP A 273 -4.26 12.73 -27.86
C TRP A 273 -4.81 13.55 -29.02
N ILE A 274 -5.09 14.84 -28.80
CA ILE A 274 -5.57 15.73 -29.86
C ILE A 274 -4.55 15.83 -31.00
N ARG A 275 -3.26 16.05 -30.67
CA ARG A 275 -2.19 16.08 -31.68
C ARG A 275 -2.08 14.77 -32.47
N ASN A 276 -2.26 13.62 -31.80
CA ASN A 276 -2.22 12.31 -32.46
C ASN A 276 -3.43 12.08 -33.39
N GLU A 277 -4.61 12.59 -33.03
CA GLU A 277 -5.77 12.55 -33.93
C GLU A 277 -5.61 13.51 -35.10
N GLU A 278 -5.10 14.72 -34.88
CA GLU A 278 -4.84 15.72 -35.94
C GLU A 278 -3.88 15.13 -36.99
N SER A 279 -2.76 14.50 -36.59
CA SER A 279 -1.81 13.89 -37.53
C SER A 279 -2.38 12.69 -38.30
N THR A 280 -3.31 11.95 -37.71
CA THR A 280 -4.01 10.84 -38.38
C THR A 280 -5.09 11.35 -39.34
N SER A 281 -5.68 12.51 -39.03
CA SER A 281 -6.77 13.12 -39.79
C SER A 281 -6.32 13.66 -41.14
N ASP A 282 -5.07 14.10 -41.28
CA ASP A 282 -4.47 14.45 -42.58
C ASP A 282 -4.53 13.27 -43.58
N SER A 283 -4.68 12.03 -43.09
CA SER A 283 -4.84 10.82 -43.91
C SER A 283 -6.29 10.33 -44.05
N LYS A 284 -7.23 10.74 -43.17
CA LYS A 284 -8.61 10.20 -43.07
C LYS A 284 -9.74 11.25 -43.09
N GLY A 285 -9.42 12.55 -43.22
CA GLY A 285 -10.32 13.57 -43.74
C GLY A 285 -11.19 14.38 -42.77
N LYS A 286 -11.09 14.25 -41.44
CA LYS A 286 -11.82 15.15 -40.50
C LYS A 286 -11.02 15.48 -39.24
N ALA A 287 -10.73 16.77 -39.04
CA ALA A 287 -10.09 17.29 -37.82
C ALA A 287 -11.00 17.11 -36.58
N VAL A 288 -10.41 17.08 -35.39
CA VAL A 288 -11.16 16.97 -34.14
C VAL A 288 -11.95 18.27 -33.88
N GLU A 289 -13.28 18.18 -33.82
CA GLU A 289 -14.16 19.33 -33.54
C GLU A 289 -14.64 19.32 -32.08
N HIS A 290 -14.73 18.14 -31.46
CA HIS A 290 -15.31 17.96 -30.14
C HIS A 290 -14.43 17.06 -29.25
N VAL A 291 -14.19 17.48 -28.01
CA VAL A 291 -13.62 16.64 -26.96
C VAL A 291 -14.66 16.38 -25.87
N LEU A 292 -14.94 15.11 -25.62
CA LEU A 292 -15.79 14.66 -24.53
C LEU A 292 -14.91 14.18 -23.38
N LEU A 293 -15.02 14.80 -22.21
CA LEU A 293 -14.36 14.33 -21.00
C LEU A 293 -15.37 13.60 -20.12
N ASP A 294 -15.25 12.28 -20.06
CA ASP A 294 -15.98 11.44 -19.12
C ASP A 294 -15.33 11.51 -17.74
N LEU A 295 -16.06 12.10 -16.80
CA LEU A 295 -15.67 12.30 -15.41
C LEU A 295 -16.28 11.25 -14.46
N THR A 296 -16.88 10.17 -14.99
CA THR A 296 -17.46 9.08 -14.16
C THR A 296 -16.45 8.53 -13.14
N GLY A 297 -15.18 8.43 -13.54
CA GLY A 297 -14.07 7.94 -12.71
C GLY A 297 -13.48 8.99 -11.77
N VAL A 298 -13.85 10.26 -11.91
CA VAL A 298 -13.32 11.35 -11.08
C VAL A 298 -14.11 11.42 -9.79
N THR A 299 -13.52 10.91 -8.70
CA THR A 299 -14.18 10.89 -7.38
C THR A 299 -14.18 12.27 -6.74
N SER A 300 -13.11 13.03 -6.90
CA SER A 300 -12.93 14.34 -6.28
C SER A 300 -12.05 15.24 -7.16
N ILE A 301 -12.24 16.55 -6.99
CA ILE A 301 -11.43 17.59 -7.64
C ILE A 301 -11.04 18.67 -6.63
N ASP A 302 -9.83 19.23 -6.71
CA ASP A 302 -9.44 20.42 -5.93
C ASP A 302 -9.58 21.71 -6.75
N THR A 303 -9.38 22.87 -6.11
CA THR A 303 -9.50 24.17 -6.77
C THR A 303 -8.55 24.29 -7.97
N THR A 304 -7.30 23.83 -7.81
CA THR A 304 -6.31 23.90 -8.89
C THR A 304 -6.65 22.96 -10.06
N GLY A 305 -7.26 21.81 -9.79
CA GLY A 305 -7.78 20.90 -10.80
C GLY A 305 -8.88 21.56 -11.64
N ILE A 306 -9.77 22.33 -11.02
CA ILE A 306 -10.78 23.11 -11.74
C ILE A 306 -10.13 24.18 -12.62
N GLU A 307 -9.13 24.90 -12.10
CA GLU A 307 -8.37 25.88 -12.89
C GLU A 307 -7.66 25.23 -14.08
N THR A 308 -7.11 24.04 -13.89
CA THR A 308 -6.49 23.26 -14.95
C THR A 308 -7.51 22.90 -16.05
N LEU A 309 -8.73 22.49 -15.70
CA LEU A 309 -9.78 22.22 -16.68
C LEU A 309 -10.22 23.49 -17.43
N ILE A 310 -10.24 24.65 -16.75
CA ILE A 310 -10.50 25.94 -17.40
C ILE A 310 -9.38 26.28 -18.39
N GLU A 311 -8.12 26.05 -18.03
CA GLU A 311 -6.98 26.25 -18.92
C GLU A 311 -7.05 25.32 -20.14
N VAL A 312 -7.29 24.03 -19.93
CA VAL A 312 -7.51 23.04 -21.01
C VAL A 312 -8.59 23.54 -21.95
N ARG A 313 -9.74 23.98 -21.42
CA ARG A 313 -10.81 24.51 -22.25
C ARG A 313 -10.38 25.71 -23.08
N ARG A 314 -9.69 26.70 -22.49
CA ARG A 314 -9.20 27.87 -23.24
C ARG A 314 -8.27 27.47 -24.38
N MET A 315 -7.41 26.47 -24.15
CA MET A 315 -6.53 25.92 -25.18
C MET A 315 -7.31 25.21 -26.30
N LEU A 316 -8.40 24.51 -25.96
CA LEU A 316 -9.29 23.88 -26.93
C LEU A 316 -10.08 24.91 -27.75
N GLU A 317 -10.61 25.94 -27.09
CA GLU A 317 -11.33 27.04 -27.76
C GLU A 317 -10.42 27.80 -28.75
N ALA A 318 -9.15 28.01 -28.40
CA ALA A 318 -8.17 28.61 -29.31
C ALA A 318 -7.93 27.77 -30.59
N LYS A 319 -8.20 26.46 -30.54
CA LYS A 319 -8.16 25.53 -31.68
C LYS A 319 -9.54 25.32 -32.34
N ASN A 320 -10.58 26.08 -31.94
CA ASN A 320 -11.98 25.88 -32.34
C ASN A 320 -12.58 24.50 -31.96
N ILE A 321 -12.01 23.85 -30.94
CA ILE A 321 -12.47 22.55 -30.45
C ILE A 321 -13.39 22.76 -29.25
N LYS A 322 -14.61 22.22 -29.29
CA LYS A 322 -15.57 22.34 -28.19
C LYS A 322 -15.34 21.26 -27.14
N MET A 323 -15.27 21.66 -25.88
CA MET A 323 -15.12 20.75 -24.73
C MET A 323 -16.47 20.48 -24.08
N LYS A 324 -16.84 19.21 -23.92
CA LYS A 324 -18.04 18.77 -23.20
C LYS A 324 -17.65 17.88 -22.01
N ILE A 325 -18.45 17.94 -20.95
CA ILE A 325 -18.27 17.15 -19.74
C ILE A 325 -19.36 16.09 -19.66
N VAL A 326 -18.98 14.86 -19.31
CA VAL A 326 -19.91 13.75 -19.16
C VAL A 326 -19.84 13.20 -17.74
N ASN A 327 -21.01 12.99 -17.14
CA ASN A 327 -21.23 12.32 -15.85
C ASN A 327 -20.29 12.74 -14.69
N PRO A 328 -20.23 14.03 -14.32
CA PRO A 328 -19.49 14.43 -13.12
C PRO A 328 -20.18 13.86 -11.86
N ARG A 329 -19.40 13.23 -10.97
CA ARG A 329 -19.93 12.78 -9.67
C ARG A 329 -20.42 13.96 -8.83
N GLN A 330 -21.31 13.68 -7.87
CA GLN A 330 -21.94 14.70 -7.03
C GLN A 330 -20.94 15.66 -6.37
N GLU A 331 -19.89 15.14 -5.72
CA GLU A 331 -18.87 16.00 -5.07
C GLU A 331 -18.15 16.92 -6.06
N VAL A 332 -17.89 16.43 -7.27
CA VAL A 332 -17.25 17.20 -8.35
C VAL A 332 -18.21 18.25 -8.88
N LEU A 333 -19.48 17.88 -9.09
CA LEU A 333 -20.52 18.78 -9.58
C LEU A 333 -20.79 19.92 -8.59
N GLU A 334 -20.85 19.64 -7.28
CA GLU A 334 -21.00 20.66 -6.24
C GLU A 334 -19.84 21.67 -6.28
N LYS A 335 -18.61 21.19 -6.47
CA LYS A 335 -17.44 22.06 -6.62
C LYS A 335 -17.46 22.86 -7.92
N PHE A 336 -17.96 22.29 -9.02
CA PHE A 336 -18.17 23.01 -10.27
C PHE A 336 -19.21 24.12 -10.16
N MET A 337 -20.31 23.88 -9.43
CA MET A 337 -21.32 24.90 -9.14
C MET A 337 -20.73 26.05 -8.31
N ARG A 338 -20.02 25.73 -7.21
CA ARG A 338 -19.42 26.74 -6.32
C ARG A 338 -18.32 27.57 -6.99
N SER A 339 -17.54 26.96 -7.88
CA SER A 339 -16.45 27.61 -8.63
C SER A 339 -16.91 28.36 -9.90
N LYS A 340 -18.23 28.36 -10.18
CA LYS A 340 -18.81 28.91 -11.42
C LYS A 340 -18.22 28.31 -12.70
N PHE A 341 -17.72 27.08 -12.62
CA PHE A 341 -17.18 26.35 -13.78
C PHE A 341 -18.28 26.07 -14.82
N LEU A 342 -19.49 25.75 -14.36
CA LEU A 342 -20.64 25.45 -15.22
C LEU A 342 -21.14 26.67 -15.99
N GLU A 343 -21.09 27.86 -15.39
CA GLU A 343 -21.40 29.12 -16.07
C GLU A 343 -20.38 29.42 -17.16
N LYS A 344 -19.11 29.09 -16.90
CA LYS A 344 -18.08 29.24 -17.92
C LYS A 344 -18.36 28.29 -19.08
N ILE A 345 -18.51 26.98 -18.84
CA ILE A 345 -18.54 25.95 -19.91
C ILE A 345 -19.84 25.90 -20.70
N GLY A 346 -20.90 26.49 -20.16
CA GLY A 346 -22.26 26.34 -20.68
C GLY A 346 -22.92 25.12 -20.08
N LYS A 347 -24.14 25.28 -19.56
CA LYS A 347 -24.91 24.19 -18.94
C LYS A 347 -25.29 23.11 -19.97
N GLU A 348 -25.41 23.51 -21.23
CA GLU A 348 -25.64 22.68 -22.40
C GLU A 348 -24.45 21.79 -22.78
N SER A 349 -23.27 22.06 -22.22
CA SER A 349 -22.05 21.27 -22.47
C SER A 349 -21.84 20.15 -21.44
N VAL A 350 -22.82 19.91 -20.55
CA VAL A 350 -22.77 18.88 -19.51
C VAL A 350 -23.85 17.84 -19.75
N PHE A 351 -23.42 16.58 -19.86
CA PHE A 351 -24.27 15.45 -20.22
C PHE A 351 -24.18 14.35 -19.17
N LEU A 352 -25.23 13.53 -19.07
CA LEU A 352 -25.23 12.35 -18.20
C LEU A 352 -24.55 11.16 -18.87
N CYS A 353 -24.79 10.96 -20.18
CA CYS A 353 -24.28 9.83 -20.94
C CYS A 353 -23.35 10.28 -22.08
N VAL A 354 -22.41 9.41 -22.45
CA VAL A 354 -21.47 9.68 -23.56
C VAL A 354 -22.21 9.68 -24.90
N GLU A 355 -23.18 8.79 -25.10
CA GLU A 355 -24.00 8.74 -26.32
C GLU A 355 -24.76 10.07 -26.55
N ASP A 356 -25.45 10.60 -25.53
CA ASP A 356 -26.14 11.90 -25.62
C ASP A 356 -25.18 13.05 -25.99
N ALA A 357 -23.98 13.01 -25.42
CA ALA A 357 -22.95 14.02 -25.71
C ALA A 357 -22.44 13.91 -27.15
N VAL A 358 -22.34 12.68 -27.69
CA VAL A 358 -21.98 12.40 -29.08
C VAL A 358 -23.09 12.83 -30.03
N GLU A 359 -24.34 12.46 -29.77
CA GLU A 359 -25.51 12.83 -30.59
C GLU A 359 -25.64 14.35 -30.69
N ALA A 360 -25.58 15.05 -29.56
CA ALA A 360 -25.58 16.52 -29.53
C ALA A 360 -24.35 17.14 -30.21
N SER A 361 -23.25 16.39 -30.43
CA SER A 361 -22.10 16.87 -31.21
C SER A 361 -22.33 16.68 -32.70
N CYS A 362 -22.89 15.53 -33.09
CA CYS A 362 -23.22 15.23 -34.48
C CYS A 362 -24.30 16.18 -35.03
N GLU A 363 -25.36 16.48 -34.27
CA GLU A 363 -26.42 17.41 -34.70
C GLU A 363 -25.87 18.81 -35.02
N LEU A 364 -24.89 19.28 -34.22
CA LEU A 364 -24.21 20.56 -34.44
C LEU A 364 -23.36 20.55 -35.73
N SER A 365 -22.69 19.43 -36.04
CA SER A 365 -21.92 19.28 -37.28
C SER A 365 -22.86 19.23 -38.51
N PHE A 366 -24.01 18.54 -38.43
CA PHE A 366 -25.00 18.52 -39.51
C PHE A 366 -25.65 19.89 -39.77
N ALA A 367 -25.90 20.69 -38.73
CA ALA A 367 -26.41 22.05 -38.88
C ALA A 367 -25.41 22.98 -39.61
N LYS A 368 -24.12 22.80 -39.37
CA LYS A 368 -23.04 23.52 -40.07
C LYS A 368 -22.92 23.10 -41.54
N GLU A 369 -22.94 21.80 -41.84
CA GLU A 369 -22.90 21.30 -43.22
C GLU A 369 -24.11 21.83 -44.03
N LYS A 370 -25.31 21.88 -43.43
CA LYS A 370 -26.51 22.41 -44.08
C LYS A 370 -26.45 23.92 -44.34
N GLN A 371 -25.87 24.71 -43.44
CA GLN A 371 -25.68 26.15 -43.65
C GLN A 371 -24.62 26.46 -44.72
N GLY A 372 -23.53 25.68 -44.79
CA GLY A 372 -22.53 25.79 -45.85
C GLY A 372 -23.11 25.49 -47.24
N PHE A 373 -23.93 24.44 -47.35
CA PHE A 373 -24.60 24.06 -48.60
C PHE A 373 -25.59 25.14 -49.09
N VAL A 374 -26.30 25.81 -48.18
CA VAL A 374 -27.23 26.91 -48.53
C VAL A 374 -26.48 28.19 -48.91
N ALA A 375 -25.32 28.47 -48.31
CA ALA A 375 -24.48 29.62 -48.66
C ALA A 375 -23.85 29.47 -50.05
N GLU A 376 -23.28 28.29 -50.37
CA GLU A 376 -22.70 28.01 -51.70
C GLU A 376 -23.75 28.08 -52.83
N HIS A 377 -24.99 27.66 -52.56
CA HIS A 377 -26.08 27.75 -53.56
C HIS A 377 -26.73 29.13 -53.64
N SER A 378 -26.47 30.04 -52.69
CA SER A 378 -26.94 31.43 -52.73
C SER A 378 -25.94 32.39 -53.37
N GLU A 379 -24.65 32.05 -53.44
CA GLU A 379 -23.64 32.81 -54.19
C GLU A 379 -23.55 32.39 -55.68
N ALA A 380 -24.13 31.25 -56.04
CA ALA A 380 -24.17 30.72 -57.41
C ALA A 380 -25.44 31.09 -58.19
N ALA A 381 -26.36 31.85 -57.60
CA ALA A 381 -27.61 32.35 -58.19
C ALA A 381 -27.60 33.89 -58.18
#